data_AF-A0A954G953-F1
#
_entry.id   AF-A0A954G953-F1
#
_cell.length_a   1.000
_cell.length_b   1.000
_cell.length_c   1.000
_cell.angle_alpha   90.00
_cell.angle_beta   90.00
_cell.angle_gamma   90.00
#
_symmetry.space_group_name_H-M   'P 1'
#
loop_
_entity.id
_entity.type
_entity.pdbx_description
1 polymer ?
#
loop_
_entity_poly.entity_id
_entity_poly.type
_entity_poly.pdbx_seq_one_letter_code
_entity_poly.pdbx_strand_id
1 'polypeptide(L)'
;MDWQQLLLENWHVKFVSIVLIYAAYIDGKELRVPNWITYPMVLSGLIYMTWTGGLAGLGWGLLGMVVGLATLLPLYSVGGMGAGDVKLMAGIGAWLG
;
A
#
# COMPACT_ATOMS: atom_id res chain seq x y z
N MET A 1 -22.07 -16.86 -12.82
CA MET A 1 -20.96 -16.20 -12.12
C MET A 1 -21.42 -14.79 -11.85
N ASP A 2 -21.64 -14.45 -10.58
CA ASP A 2 -22.28 -13.19 -10.21
C ASP A 2 -21.25 -12.06 -10.26
N TRP A 3 -21.15 -11.43 -11.43
CA TRP A 3 -20.10 -10.45 -11.75
C TRP A 3 -20.09 -9.25 -10.80
N GLN A 4 -21.24 -8.92 -10.20
CA GLN A 4 -21.34 -7.84 -9.23
C GLN A 4 -20.68 -8.18 -7.89
N GLN A 5 -20.89 -9.38 -7.36
CA GLN A 5 -20.18 -9.84 -6.16
C GLN A 5 -18.68 -9.91 -6.44
N LEU A 6 -18.29 -10.45 -7.59
CA LEU A 6 -16.89 -10.57 -7.98
C LEU A 6 -16.21 -9.21 -8.17
N LEU A 7 -16.92 -8.12 -8.50
CA LEU A 7 -16.32 -6.79 -8.61
C LEU A 7 -16.37 -5.98 -7.32
N LEU A 8 -17.47 -6.07 -6.56
CA LEU A 8 -17.72 -5.20 -5.41
C LEU A 8 -17.16 -5.75 -4.10
N GLU A 9 -17.06 -7.06 -3.97
CA GLU A 9 -16.55 -7.69 -2.76
C GLU A 9 -15.03 -7.48 -2.66
N ASN A 10 -14.57 -6.91 -1.54
CA ASN A 10 -13.15 -6.66 -1.27
C ASN A 10 -12.42 -5.87 -2.38
N TRP A 11 -13.12 -4.94 -3.04
CA TRP A 11 -12.59 -4.15 -4.16
C TRP A 11 -11.30 -3.41 -3.79
N HIS A 12 -11.16 -2.96 -2.54
CA HIS A 12 -9.97 -2.31 -1.98
C HIS A 12 -8.75 -3.24 -2.00
N VAL A 13 -8.91 -4.51 -1.62
CA VAL A 13 -7.83 -5.51 -1.69
C VAL A 13 -7.42 -5.76 -3.15
N LYS A 14 -8.39 -5.85 -4.06
CA LYS A 14 -8.12 -6.07 -5.49
C LYS A 14 -7.38 -4.90 -6.11
N PHE A 15 -7.74 -3.67 -5.75
CA PHE A 15 -7.04 -2.46 -6.17
C PHE A 15 -5.57 -2.50 -5.70
N VAL A 16 -5.34 -2.75 -4.41
CA VAL A 16 -3.98 -2.88 -3.86
C VAL A 16 -3.19 -3.98 -4.59
N SER A 17 -3.79 -5.16 -4.82
CA SER A 17 -3.14 -6.26 -5.53
C SER A 17 -2.73 -5.89 -6.96
N ILE A 18 -3.56 -5.16 -7.72
CA ILE A 18 -3.21 -4.70 -9.07
C ILE A 18 -2.01 -3.76 -9.03
N VAL A 19 -1.98 -2.83 -8.07
CA VAL A 19 -0.86 -1.90 -7.88
C VAL A 19 0.41 -2.67 -7.50
N LEU A 20 0.31 -3.71 -6.67
CA LEU A 20 1.45 -4.57 -6.30
C LEU A 20 2.00 -5.35 -7.49
N ILE A 21 1.13 -5.91 -8.34
CA ILE A 21 1.56 -6.60 -9.56
C ILE A 21 2.30 -5.63 -10.49
N TYR A 22 1.78 -4.41 -10.64
CA TYR A 22 2.42 -3.38 -11.46
C TYR A 22 3.77 -2.92 -10.87
N ALA A 23 3.83 -2.74 -9.55
CA ALA A 23 5.07 -2.42 -8.86
C ALA A 23 6.11 -3.55 -8.98
N ALA A 24 5.70 -4.82 -8.84
CA ALA A 24 6.57 -5.97 -9.01
C ALA A 24 7.10 -6.08 -10.45
N TYR A 25 6.29 -5.73 -11.45
CA TYR A 25 6.72 -5.67 -12.84
C TYR A 25 7.81 -4.61 -13.07
N ILE A 26 7.64 -3.41 -12.47
CA ILE A 26 8.64 -2.35 -12.56
C ILE A 26 9.90 -2.72 -11.78
N ASP A 27 9.76 -3.29 -10.58
CA ASP A 27 10.88 -3.73 -9.76
C ASP A 27 11.70 -4.81 -10.48
N GLY A 28 11.05 -5.77 -11.15
CA GLY A 28 11.74 -6.77 -11.97
C GLY A 28 12.43 -6.19 -13.22
N LYS A 29 12.01 -5.02 -13.70
CA LYS A 29 12.58 -4.38 -14.91
C LYS A 29 13.66 -3.36 -14.61
N GLU A 30 13.49 -2.57 -13.55
CA GLU A 30 14.34 -1.42 -13.21
C GLU A 30 15.09 -1.59 -11.88
N LEU A 31 14.83 -2.68 -11.13
CA LEU A 31 15.36 -2.96 -9.77
C LEU A 31 15.17 -1.78 -8.81
N ARG A 32 14.17 -0.95 -9.11
CA ARG A 32 13.85 0.30 -8.41
C ARG A 32 12.36 0.52 -8.49
N VAL A 33 11.70 0.49 -7.33
CA VAL A 33 10.30 0.94 -7.23
C VAL A 33 10.25 2.48 -7.32
N PRO A 34 9.56 3.06 -8.31
CA PRO A 34 9.48 4.50 -8.46
C PRO A 34 8.63 5.12 -7.35
N ASN A 35 9.14 6.22 -6.78
CA ASN A 35 8.44 7.00 -5.75
C ASN A 35 7.06 7.53 -6.22
N TRP A 36 6.87 7.64 -7.54
CA TRP A 36 5.62 8.10 -8.14
C TRP A 36 4.47 7.09 -8.02
N ILE A 37 4.72 5.84 -7.63
CA ILE A 37 3.65 4.86 -7.35
C ILE A 37 3.40 4.78 -5.85
N THR A 38 4.46 4.79 -5.04
CA THR A 38 4.36 4.66 -3.59
C THR A 38 3.68 5.85 -2.92
N TYR A 39 4.03 7.08 -3.30
CA TYR A 39 3.40 8.28 -2.73
C TYR A 39 1.88 8.35 -2.98
N PRO A 40 1.38 8.22 -4.22
CA PRO A 40 -0.07 8.23 -4.43
C PRO A 40 -0.76 7.02 -3.80
N MET A 41 -0.10 5.88 -3.64
CA MET A 41 -0.67 4.73 -2.94
C MET A 41 -0.91 5.03 -1.45
N VAL A 42 0.06 5.65 -0.77
CA VAL A 42 -0.10 6.10 0.63
C VAL A 42 -1.17 7.19 0.74
N LEU A 43 -1.10 8.21 -0.11
CA LEU A 43 -2.07 9.32 -0.12
C LEU A 43 -3.50 8.85 -0.37
N SER A 44 -3.70 7.99 -1.37
CA SER A 44 -5.03 7.45 -1.68
C SER A 44 -5.57 6.57 -0.56
N GLY A 45 -4.73 5.78 0.12
CA GLY A 45 -5.12 4.95 1.26
C GLY A 45 -5.59 5.79 2.46
N LEU A 46 -4.83 6.83 2.80
CA LEU A 46 -5.21 7.76 3.87
C LEU A 46 -6.49 8.52 3.54
N ILE A 47 -6.65 8.99 2.30
CA ILE A 47 -7.90 9.65 1.86
C ILE A 47 -9.06 8.68 1.94
N TYR A 48 -8.88 7.44 1.50
CA TYR A 48 -9.91 6.40 1.54
C TYR A 48 -10.34 6.08 2.96
N MET A 49 -9.40 5.83 3.88
CA MET A 49 -9.72 5.55 5.27
C MET A 49 -10.33 6.74 6.00
N THR A 50 -9.90 7.96 5.67
CA THR A 50 -10.53 9.18 6.19
C THR A 50 -11.97 9.32 5.68
N TRP A 51 -12.24 8.94 4.42
CA TRP A 51 -13.57 9.01 3.83
C TRP A 51 -14.52 7.95 4.39
N THR A 52 -14.04 6.73 4.63
CA THR A 52 -14.87 5.61 5.13
C THR A 52 -15.07 5.65 6.64
N GLY A 53 -14.03 6.03 7.40
CA GLY A 53 -14.03 5.97 8.87
C GLY A 53 -13.90 7.32 9.57
N GLY A 54 -13.90 8.44 8.84
CA GLY A 54 -13.71 9.77 9.41
C GLY A 54 -12.35 9.94 10.10
N LEU A 55 -12.31 10.68 11.22
CA LEU A 55 -11.09 10.87 12.01
C LEU A 55 -10.54 9.57 12.61
N ALA A 56 -11.42 8.62 12.97
CA ALA A 56 -11.00 7.31 13.46
C ALA A 56 -10.33 6.50 12.34
N GLY A 57 -10.91 6.51 11.14
CA GLY A 57 -10.31 5.89 9.96
C GLY A 57 -8.96 6.50 9.59
N LEU A 58 -8.80 7.82 9.69
CA LEU A 58 -7.49 8.46 9.52
C LEU A 58 -6.46 7.92 10.53
N GLY A 59 -6.85 7.73 11.79
CA GLY A 59 -6.01 7.12 12.82
C GLY A 59 -5.60 5.68 12.49
N TRP A 60 -6.54 4.87 12.02
CA TRP A 60 -6.30 3.50 11.56
C TRP A 60 -5.37 3.43 10.34
N GLY A 61 -5.61 4.25 9.32
CA GLY A 61 -4.73 4.34 8.14
C GLY A 61 -3.33 4.83 8.48
N LEU A 62 -3.17 5.79 9.40
CA LEU A 62 -1.85 6.22 9.89
C LEU A 62 -1.15 5.11 10.68
N LEU A 63 -1.87 4.40 11.56
CA LEU A 63 -1.30 3.27 12.28
C LEU A 63 -0.86 2.16 11.33
N GLY A 64 -1.70 1.81 10.35
CA GLY A 64 -1.36 0.83 9.32
C GLY A 64 -0.14 1.26 8.50
N MET A 65 -0.04 2.54 8.12
CA MET A 65 1.14 3.09 7.46
C MET A 65 2.40 2.93 8.32
N VAL A 66 2.34 3.29 9.61
CA VAL A 66 3.47 3.18 10.54
C VAL A 66 3.87 1.72 10.76
N VAL A 67 2.90 0.81 10.93
CA VAL A 67 3.15 -0.63 11.09
C VAL A 67 3.77 -1.20 9.81
N GLY A 68 3.24 -0.85 8.64
CA GLY A 68 3.80 -1.25 7.34
C GLY A 68 5.23 -0.76 7.14
N LEU A 69 5.53 0.50 7.49
CA LEU A 69 6.89 1.01 7.51
C LEU A 69 7.77 0.22 8.48
N ALA A 70 7.32 0.05 9.74
CA ALA A 70 8.07 -0.60 10.80
C ALA A 70 8.42 -2.07 10.49
N THR A 71 7.62 -2.77 9.68
CA THR A 71 7.94 -4.14 9.28
C THR A 71 9.15 -4.24 8.34
N LEU A 72 9.32 -3.30 7.39
CA LEU A 72 10.42 -3.35 6.42
C LEU A 72 11.59 -2.40 6.76
N LEU A 73 11.40 -1.44 7.67
CA LEU A 73 12.48 -0.55 8.12
C LEU A 73 13.70 -1.29 8.70
N PRO A 74 13.54 -2.35 9.53
CA PRO A 74 14.66 -3.14 10.02
C PRO A 74 15.42 -3.82 8.88
N LEU A 75 14.70 -4.40 7.91
CA LEU A 75 15.28 -5.05 6.72
C LEU A 75 16.03 -4.06 5.83
N TYR A 76 15.51 -2.84 5.67
CA TYR A 76 16.20 -1.75 4.99
C TYR A 76 17.48 -1.33 5.74
N SER A 77 17.44 -1.26 7.07
CA SER A 77 18.61 -0.85 7.88
C SER A 77 19.77 -1.83 7.81
N VAL A 78 19.50 -3.12 7.57
CA VAL A 78 20.49 -4.18 7.38
C VAL A 78 21.03 -4.19 5.93
N GLY A 79 20.51 -3.33 5.05
CA GLY A 79 20.93 -3.21 3.65
C GLY A 79 20.38 -4.32 2.74
N GLY A 80 19.39 -5.09 3.21
CA GLY A 80 18.84 -6.22 2.48
C GLY A 80 17.78 -5.87 1.44
N MET A 81 17.24 -4.64 1.44
CA MET A 81 16.09 -4.25 0.61
C MET A 81 16.15 -2.77 0.20
N GLY A 82 15.49 -2.42 -0.90
CA GLY A 82 15.42 -1.04 -1.40
C GLY A 82 14.48 -0.16 -0.59
N ALA A 83 14.75 1.14 -0.52
CA ALA A 83 13.86 2.12 0.12
C ALA A 83 12.47 2.21 -0.56
N GLY A 84 12.35 1.68 -1.78
CA GLY A 84 11.10 1.60 -2.52
C GLY A 84 10.09 0.63 -1.91
N ASP A 85 10.54 -0.55 -1.51
CA ASP A 85 9.68 -1.62 -0.95
C ASP A 85 9.09 -1.21 0.39
N VAL A 86 9.90 -0.55 1.22
CA VAL A 86 9.48 0.00 2.52
C VAL A 86 8.30 0.98 2.35
N LYS A 87 8.37 1.84 1.34
CA LYS A 87 7.29 2.80 1.05
C LYS A 87 6.06 2.13 0.46
N LEU A 88 6.24 1.05 -0.29
CA LEU A 88 5.15 0.24 -0.81
C LEU A 88 4.35 -0.41 0.32
N MET A 89 5.04 -1.00 1.30
CA MET A 89 4.40 -1.53 2.50
C MET A 89 3.69 -0.46 3.33
N ALA A 90 4.23 0.75 3.37
CA ALA A 90 3.53 1.90 3.97
C ALA A 90 2.19 2.17 3.26
N GLY A 91 2.17 2.10 1.92
CA GLY A 91 0.97 2.30 1.11
C GLY A 91 -0.07 1.20 1.31
N ILE A 92 0.36 -0.06 1.39
CA ILE A 92 -0.52 -1.19 1.72
C ILE A 92 -1.12 -1.01 3.12
N GLY A 93 -0.28 -0.65 4.09
CA GLY A 93 -0.69 -0.36 5.46
C GLY A 93 -1.71 0.77 5.54
N ALA A 94 -1.57 1.82 4.74
CA ALA A 94 -2.55 2.92 4.70
C ALA A 94 -3.91 2.51 4.12
N TRP A 95 -3.96 1.50 3.24
CA TRP A 95 -5.19 1.01 2.62
C TRP A 95 -5.91 -0.08 3.43
N LEU A 96 -5.15 -0.92 4.14
CA LEU A 96 -5.66 -2.07 4.88
C LEU A 96 -5.70 -1.85 6.40
N GLY A 97 -5.13 -0.75 6.88
CA GLY A 97 -4.99 -0.40 8.30
C GLY A 97 -6.22 0.24 8.90
#